data_AF-A0A920TWQ1-F1
#
_entry.id   AF-A0A920TWQ1-F1
#
_cell.length_a   1.000
_cell.length_b   1.000
_cell.length_c   1.000
_cell.angle_alpha   90.00
_cell.angle_beta   90.00
_cell.angle_gamma   90.00
#
_symmetry.space_group_name_H-M   'P 1'
#
loop_
_entity.id
_entity.type
_entity.pdbx_description
1 polymer ?
#
loop_
_entity_poly.entity_id
_entity_poly.type
_entity_poly.pdbx_seq_one_letter_code
_entity_poly.pdbx_strand_id
1 'polypeptide(L)' 'MKIPPIPDKLFFKIGEVADLVGIEQHVLRYWEEEIESLKA' A
#
# COMPACT_ATOMS: atom_id res chain seq x y z
N MET A 1 5.51 18.87 1.60
CA MET A 1 6.01 17.48 1.66
C MET A 1 6.40 17.05 0.26
N LYS A 2 7.59 16.49 0.06
CA LYS A 2 8.04 15.97 -1.23
C LYS A 2 7.67 14.49 -1.26
N ILE A 3 6.66 14.12 -2.03
CA ILE A 3 6.29 12.71 -2.20
C ILE A 3 7.42 12.08 -3.02
N PRO A 4 8.11 11.03 -2.55
CA PRO A 4 9.10 10.36 -3.35
C PRO A 4 8.44 9.85 -4.63
N PRO A 5 9.15 9.88 -5.78
CA PRO A 5 8.59 9.36 -7.03
C PRO A 5 8.18 7.90 -6.83
N ILE A 6 6.95 7.58 -7.21
CA ILE A 6 6.45 6.20 -7.16
C ILE A 6 7.25 5.38 -8.18
N PRO A 7 7.84 4.24 -7.79
CA PRO A 7 8.57 3.37 -8.71
C PRO A 7 7.70 2.91 -9.89
N ASP A 8 8.29 2.81 -11.08
CA ASP A 8 7.62 2.23 -12.25
C ASP A 8 7.61 0.69 -12.13
N LYS A 9 6.60 0.19 -11.42
CA LYS A 9 6.44 -1.24 -11.09
C LYS A 9 4.97 -1.63 -11.18
N LEU A 10 4.70 -2.78 -11.80
CA LEU A 10 3.34 -3.30 -11.97
C LEU A 10 2.72 -3.85 -10.67
N PHE A 11 3.55 -4.42 -9.77
CA PHE A 11 3.09 -5.02 -8.53
C PHE A 11 4.00 -4.64 -7.37
N PHE A 12 3.41 -4.25 -6.26
CA PHE A 12 4.14 -3.96 -5.02
C PHE A 12 3.86 -5.05 -3.99
N LYS A 13 4.87 -5.45 -3.24
CA LYS A 13 4.66 -6.24 -2.02
C LYS A 13 4.00 -5.33 -0.99
N ILE A 14 3.11 -5.87 -0.15
CA ILE A 14 2.44 -5.09 0.90
C ILE A 14 3.42 -4.37 1.85
N GLY A 15 4.61 -4.93 2.08
CA GLY A 15 5.67 -4.25 2.83
C GLY A 15 6.23 -3.02 2.13
N GLU A 16 6.39 -3.06 0.81
CA GLU A 16 6.83 -1.88 0.04
C GLU A 16 5.77 -0.79 0.09
N VAL A 17 4.48 -1.14 0.01
CA VAL A 17 3.37 -0.19 0.14
C VAL A 17 3.35 0.42 1.54
N ALA A 18 3.49 -0.41 2.57
CA ALA A 18 3.58 0.02 3.97
C ALA A 18 4.68 1.07 4.20
N ASP A 19 5.88 0.81 3.66
CA ASP A 19 7.01 1.74 3.75
C ASP A 19 6.75 3.04 2.97
N LEU A 20 6.12 2.96 1.79
CA LEU A 20 5.80 4.12 0.94
C LEU A 20 4.78 5.07 1.58
N VAL A 21 3.76 4.52 2.25
CA VAL A 21 2.67 5.31 2.85
C VAL A 21 2.88 5.58 4.34
N GLY A 22 3.87 4.94 4.98
CA GLY A 22 4.17 5.09 6.40
C GLY A 22 3.11 4.46 7.31
N ILE A 23 2.48 3.36 6.87
CA ILE A 23 1.41 2.66 7.60
C ILE A 23 1.82 1.20 7.79
N GLU A 24 1.50 0.60 8.94
CA GLU A 24 1.80 -0.81 9.18
C GLU A 24 1.05 -1.76 8.23
N GLN A 25 1.73 -2.86 7.85
CA GLN A 25 1.18 -3.85 6.92
C GLN A 25 -0.19 -4.40 7.35
N HIS A 26 -0.42 -4.60 8.66
CA HIS A 26 -1.67 -5.16 9.15
C HIS A 26 -2.87 -4.20 8.94
N VAL A 27 -2.64 -2.88 8.94
CA VAL A 27 -3.67 -1.88 8.64
C VAL A 27 -4.05 -1.91 7.17
N LEU A 28 -3.06 -2.07 6.29
CA LEU A 28 -3.32 -2.22 4.84
C LEU A 28 -4.14 -3.49 4.55
N ARG A 29 -3.88 -4.60 5.25
CA ARG A 29 -4.69 -5.83 5.12
C ARG A 29 -6.12 -5.62 5.58
N TYR A 30 -6.31 -4.93 6.71
CA TYR A 30 -7.63 -4.57 7.17
C TYR A 30 -8.38 -3.73 6.13
N TRP A 31 -7.69 -2.81 5.45
CA TRP A 31 -8.30 -2.04 4.36
C TRP A 31 -8.65 -2.88 3.13
N GLU A 32 -7.84 -3.89 2.77
CA GLU A 32 -8.19 -4.83 1.70
C GLU A 32 -9.50 -5.59 2.00
N GLU A 33 -9.79 -5.86 3.27
CA GLU A 33 -11.04 -6.53 3.69
C GLU A 33 -12.25 -5.59 3.68
N GLU A 34 -12.08 -4.36 4.17
CA GLU A 34 -13.16 -3.39 4.36
C GLU A 34 -13.49 -2.56 3.10
N ILE A 35 -12.50 -2.29 2.26
CA ILE A 35 -12.64 -1.43 1.09
C ILE A 35 -12.82 -2.31 -0.15
N GLU A 36 -14.05 -2.41 -0.63
CA GLU A 36 -14.43 -3.27 -1.77
C GLU A 36 -13.53 -3.08 -3.00
N SER A 37 -13.12 -1.84 -3.30
CA SER A 37 -12.26 -1.53 -4.45
C SER A 37 -10.81 -1.97 -4.30
N LEU A 38 -10.37 -2.36 -3.09
CA LEU A 38 -9.03 -2.88 -2.80
C LEU A 38 -9.00 -4.41 -2.70
N LYS A 39 -10.16 -5.06 -2.74
CA LYS A 39 -10.24 -6.53 -2.76
C LYS A 39 -9.56 -7.04 -4.05
N ALA A 40 -8.70 -8.03 -3.87
CA ALA A 40 -7.99 -8.71 -4.96
C ALA A 40 -8.93 -9.60 -5.80
#